data_AF-A0A9R1RKY0-F1
#
_entry.id   AF-A0A9R1RKY0-F1
#
_cell.length_a   1.000
_cell.length_b   1.000
_cell.length_c   1.000
_cell.angle_alpha   90.00
_cell.angle_beta   90.00
_cell.angle_gamma   90.00
#
_symmetry.space_group_name_H-M   'P 1'
#
loop_
_entity.id
_entity.type
_entity.pdbx_description
1 polymer ?
#
loop_
_entity_poly.entity_id
_entity_poly.type
_entity_poly.pdbx_seq_one_letter_code
_entity_poly.pdbx_strand_id
1 'polypeptide(L)'
;MGRPCVGALLACAAIAASCCCCFQLQFQGADAAATPSFGDNFDITGAEDHVKTSPDGQTWYLSLDNKTGVGFQTKQKYLFGWFSMKLKLVGNDSAGVVTAYYVFRGQGAHQGVPQLGQAQQILPDHEAHVRLLQAPPACAAATGNSWWAQPPAWALDDGQRRDSGWVSRNLVIYDYCDDRKRFPTVPEECALRTKTS
;
A
#
# COMPACT_ATOMS: atom_id res chain seq x y z
N MET A 1 -18.03 49.15 25.12
CA MET A 1 -16.98 48.64 24.21
C MET A 1 -17.59 47.58 23.32
N GLY A 2 -17.20 47.55 22.06
CA GLY A 2 -18.04 47.16 20.93
C GLY A 2 -18.47 45.69 20.88
N ARG A 3 -19.78 45.52 20.73
CA ARG A 3 -20.47 44.46 19.98
C ARG A 3 -21.45 45.20 19.06
N PRO A 4 -21.75 44.70 17.86
CA PRO A 4 -23.06 44.03 17.75
C PRO A 4 -23.09 42.94 16.67
N CYS A 5 -24.14 42.17 16.43
CA CYS A 5 -25.23 41.58 17.21
C CYS A 5 -25.91 40.64 16.20
N VAL A 6 -26.28 39.44 16.65
CA VAL A 6 -27.25 38.60 15.94
C VAL A 6 -28.64 39.10 16.29
N GLY A 7 -29.53 39.20 15.29
CA GLY A 7 -30.96 38.95 15.48
C GLY A 7 -31.93 40.08 15.12
N ALA A 8 -33.02 39.64 14.47
CA ALA A 8 -34.34 40.25 14.30
C ALA A 8 -34.51 41.30 13.17
N LEU A 9 -35.58 41.32 12.35
CA LEU A 9 -36.73 40.45 12.02
C LEU A 9 -37.46 41.21 10.88
N LEU A 10 -38.06 40.48 9.92
CA LEU A 10 -39.14 40.84 8.96
C LEU A 10 -39.10 42.18 8.19
N ALA A 11 -39.20 42.12 6.86
CA ALA A 11 -40.45 42.43 6.16
C ALA A 11 -40.45 42.05 4.66
N CYS A 12 -41.57 41.45 4.28
CA CYS A 12 -42.18 41.14 2.99
C CYS A 12 -41.72 41.84 1.69
N ALA A 13 -41.67 40.99 0.65
CA ALA A 13 -42.33 41.11 -0.66
C ALA A 13 -42.02 42.30 -1.59
N ALA A 14 -41.43 42.01 -2.76
CA ALA A 14 -42.12 42.09 -4.05
C ALA A 14 -41.15 41.89 -5.24
N ILE A 15 -41.38 40.79 -5.95
CA ILE A 15 -41.22 40.52 -7.39
C ILE A 15 -40.47 41.57 -8.24
N ALA A 16 -39.31 41.19 -8.78
CA ALA A 16 -38.91 41.60 -10.13
C ALA A 16 -38.13 40.46 -10.79
N ALA A 17 -38.82 39.73 -11.66
CA ALA A 17 -38.28 38.69 -12.52
C ALA A 17 -37.26 39.28 -13.51
N SER A 18 -35.96 39.19 -13.22
CA SER A 18 -34.90 39.41 -14.22
C SER A 18 -33.50 38.99 -13.75
N CYS A 19 -33.35 37.78 -13.19
CA CYS A 19 -32.03 37.17 -13.03
C CYS A 19 -32.11 35.64 -12.84
N CYS A 20 -32.95 34.97 -13.62
CA CYS A 20 -33.09 33.51 -13.59
C CYS A 20 -32.18 32.82 -14.63
N CYS A 21 -31.01 33.41 -14.94
CA CYS A 21 -30.02 32.83 -15.85
C CYS A 21 -28.61 32.69 -15.24
N CYS A 22 -28.40 33.09 -13.98
CA CYS A 22 -27.06 33.08 -13.38
C CYS A 22 -26.91 32.15 -12.15
N PHE A 23 -27.95 31.38 -11.79
CA PHE A 23 -27.89 30.43 -10.68
C PHE A 23 -27.97 28.97 -11.13
N GLN A 24 -27.72 28.70 -12.42
CA GLN A 24 -27.49 27.35 -12.91
C GLN A 24 -26.06 27.23 -13.40
N LEU A 25 -25.44 26.11 -13.02
CA LEU A 25 -24.11 25.63 -13.38
C LEU A 25 -22.96 26.19 -12.55
N GLN A 26 -22.79 25.70 -11.33
CA GLN A 26 -21.53 25.06 -10.88
C GLN A 26 -21.82 23.98 -9.83
N PHE A 27 -22.48 22.89 -10.23
CA PHE A 27 -22.26 21.60 -9.56
C PHE A 27 -20.97 21.03 -10.14
N GLN A 28 -19.83 21.31 -9.51
CA GLN A 28 -18.65 20.49 -9.72
C GLN A 28 -18.94 19.16 -9.05
N GLY A 29 -19.37 18.18 -9.84
CA GLY A 29 -19.33 16.79 -9.42
C GLY A 29 -17.90 16.49 -9.01
N ALA A 30 -17.70 16.01 -7.79
CA ALA A 30 -16.49 15.28 -7.49
C ALA A 30 -16.49 14.08 -8.45
N ASP A 31 -15.60 14.08 -9.44
CA ASP A 31 -15.32 12.87 -10.19
C ASP A 31 -15.06 11.78 -9.15
N ALA A 32 -15.88 10.74 -9.16
CA ALA A 32 -15.58 9.54 -8.41
C ALA A 32 -14.20 9.12 -8.90
N ALA A 33 -13.17 9.31 -8.08
CA ALA A 33 -11.82 8.92 -8.41
C ALA A 33 -11.89 7.47 -8.90
N ALA A 34 -11.63 7.26 -10.19
CA ALA A 34 -11.69 5.94 -10.79
C ALA A 34 -10.88 5.01 -9.89
N THR A 35 -11.52 3.96 -9.37
CA THR A 35 -10.84 3.11 -8.41
C THR A 35 -9.66 2.47 -9.13
N PRO A 36 -8.42 2.59 -8.62
CA PRO A 36 -7.25 2.15 -9.35
C PRO A 36 -7.36 0.66 -9.64
N SER A 37 -7.34 0.30 -10.91
CA SER A 37 -7.29 -1.11 -11.30
C SER A 37 -5.85 -1.60 -11.14
N PHE A 38 -5.69 -2.91 -10.91
CA PHE A 38 -4.35 -3.49 -10.91
C PHE A 38 -3.65 -3.30 -12.26
N GLY A 39 -4.38 -3.46 -13.37
CA GLY A 39 -3.85 -3.34 -14.72
C GLY A 39 -3.29 -1.96 -15.05
N ASP A 40 -3.68 -0.90 -14.34
CA ASP A 40 -3.11 0.44 -14.54
C ASP A 40 -1.70 0.57 -13.97
N ASN A 41 -1.40 -0.15 -12.89
CA ASN A 41 -0.23 0.08 -12.04
C ASN A 41 0.81 -1.05 -12.09
N PHE A 42 0.39 -2.26 -12.47
CA PHE A 42 1.19 -3.47 -12.41
C PHE A 42 1.18 -4.20 -13.76
N ASP A 43 2.31 -4.83 -14.07
CA ASP A 43 2.45 -5.80 -15.15
C ASP A 43 2.48 -7.20 -14.55
N ILE A 44 1.80 -8.15 -15.20
CA ILE A 44 1.87 -9.56 -14.85
C ILE A 44 3.24 -10.10 -15.28
N THR A 45 3.83 -10.96 -14.46
CA THR A 45 5.08 -11.66 -14.76
C THR A 45 4.85 -13.17 -14.70
N GLY A 46 5.40 -13.91 -15.66
CA GLY A 46 5.21 -15.36 -15.77
C GLY A 46 3.95 -15.74 -16.55
N ALA A 47 3.14 -16.65 -16.01
CA ALA A 47 1.96 -17.20 -16.68
C ALA A 47 0.74 -16.27 -16.58
N GLU A 48 0.41 -15.55 -17.66
CA GLU A 48 -0.73 -14.61 -17.67
C GLU A 48 -2.09 -15.28 -17.47
N ASP A 49 -2.24 -16.52 -17.94
CA ASP A 49 -3.44 -17.34 -17.78
C ASP A 49 -3.67 -17.79 -16.33
N HIS A 50 -2.69 -17.60 -15.45
CA HIS A 50 -2.78 -17.84 -14.01
C HIS A 50 -3.26 -16.62 -13.21
N VAL A 51 -3.65 -15.52 -13.88
CA VAL A 51 -4.25 -14.34 -13.25
C VAL A 51 -5.70 -14.19 -13.68
N LYS A 52 -6.60 -14.15 -12.69
CA LYS A 52 -7.99 -13.71 -12.91
C LYS A 52 -8.19 -12.37 -12.23
N THR A 53 -8.95 -11.49 -12.86
CA THR A 53 -9.30 -10.18 -12.29
C THR A 53 -10.75 -10.20 -11.83
N SER A 54 -11.01 -9.67 -10.64
CA SER A 54 -12.37 -9.48 -10.13
C SER A 54 -13.16 -8.50 -11.02
N PRO A 55 -14.50 -8.58 -11.03
CA PRO A 55 -15.33 -7.67 -11.83
C PRO A 55 -15.12 -6.18 -11.51
N ASP A 56 -14.68 -5.86 -10.29
CA ASP A 56 -14.37 -4.49 -9.85
C ASP A 56 -12.95 -4.03 -10.21
N GLY A 57 -12.12 -4.87 -10.83
CA GLY A 57 -10.75 -4.56 -11.23
C GLY A 57 -9.73 -4.46 -10.09
N GLN A 58 -10.17 -4.65 -8.84
CA GLN A 58 -9.40 -4.33 -7.63
C GLN A 58 -8.75 -5.55 -6.98
N THR A 59 -9.05 -6.77 -7.44
CA THR A 59 -8.51 -8.02 -6.90
C THR A 59 -7.95 -8.87 -8.03
N TRP A 60 -6.72 -9.31 -7.87
CA TRP A 60 -6.13 -10.37 -8.67
C TRP A 60 -6.14 -11.68 -7.90
N TYR A 61 -6.66 -12.72 -8.55
CA TYR A 61 -6.60 -14.10 -8.10
C TYR A 61 -5.43 -14.76 -8.83
N LEU A 62 -4.43 -15.18 -8.06
CA LEU A 62 -3.23 -15.80 -8.57
C LEU A 62 -3.33 -17.31 -8.35
N SER A 63 -3.31 -18.08 -9.44
CA SER A 63 -3.23 -19.53 -9.37
C SER A 63 -1.81 -20.02 -9.62
N LEU A 64 -1.48 -21.15 -9.03
CA LEU A 64 -0.19 -21.81 -9.19
C LEU A 64 -0.46 -23.25 -9.59
N ASP A 65 0.27 -23.75 -10.58
CA ASP A 65 0.21 -25.14 -11.02
C ASP A 65 1.58 -25.82 -10.88
N ASN A 66 1.70 -27.05 -11.38
CA ASN A 66 2.95 -27.82 -11.33
C ASN A 66 3.95 -27.46 -12.45
N LYS A 67 3.59 -26.56 -13.35
CA LYS A 67 4.40 -26.16 -14.51
C LYS A 67 5.01 -24.78 -14.31
N THR A 68 4.22 -23.81 -13.90
CA THR A 68 4.61 -22.40 -13.87
C THR A 68 3.98 -21.66 -12.67
N GLY A 69 4.75 -20.72 -12.14
CA GLY A 69 4.24 -19.73 -11.21
C GLY A 69 3.74 -18.48 -11.92
N VAL A 70 3.12 -17.61 -11.12
CA VAL A 70 2.68 -16.30 -11.55
C VAL A 70 3.13 -15.26 -10.55
N GLY A 71 3.38 -14.06 -11.06
CA GLY A 71 3.74 -12.91 -10.28
C GLY A 71 3.23 -11.64 -10.94
N PHE A 72 3.56 -10.53 -10.32
CA PHE A 72 3.37 -9.22 -10.92
C PHE A 72 4.39 -8.25 -10.34
N GLN A 73 4.61 -7.17 -11.06
CA GLN A 73 5.52 -6.11 -10.66
C GLN A 73 4.93 -4.74 -10.98
N THR A 74 5.36 -3.70 -10.26
CA THR A 74 4.96 -2.33 -10.58
C THR A 74 5.54 -1.90 -11.93
N LYS A 75 4.72 -1.25 -12.76
CA LYS A 75 5.19 -0.60 -14.00
C LYS A 75 6.25 0.47 -13.73
N GLN A 76 6.10 1.13 -12.58
CA GLN A 76 6.96 2.22 -12.16
C GLN A 76 7.98 1.74 -11.11
N LYS A 77 9.10 2.48 -11.03
CA LYS A 77 10.15 2.27 -10.04
C LYS A 77 10.06 3.35 -8.96
N TYR A 78 10.29 2.98 -7.72
CA TYR A 78 10.12 3.86 -6.57
C TYR A 78 11.37 3.87 -5.68
N LEU A 79 11.84 5.05 -5.28
CA LEU A 79 12.92 5.14 -4.30
C LEU A 79 12.41 5.04 -2.86
N PHE A 80 11.33 5.76 -2.58
CA PHE A 80 10.63 5.78 -1.29
C PHE A 80 9.12 5.79 -1.54
N GLY A 81 8.34 5.30 -0.59
CA GLY A 81 6.90 5.30 -0.69
C GLY A 81 6.23 4.45 0.38
N TRP A 82 4.90 4.54 0.41
CA TRP A 82 4.06 3.67 1.20
C TRP A 82 3.35 2.68 0.27
N PHE A 83 3.57 1.38 0.49
CA PHE A 83 3.01 0.32 -0.34
C PHE A 83 2.14 -0.58 0.51
N SER A 84 0.84 -0.61 0.24
CA SER A 84 -0.13 -1.33 1.06
C SER A 84 -1.03 -2.20 0.19
N MET A 85 -1.12 -3.48 0.57
CA MET A 85 -1.84 -4.50 -0.17
C MET A 85 -2.55 -5.42 0.81
N LYS A 86 -3.76 -5.87 0.44
CA LYS A 86 -4.50 -6.87 1.20
C LYS A 86 -4.26 -8.23 0.59
N LEU A 87 -3.60 -9.10 1.33
CA LEU A 87 -3.31 -10.47 0.92
C LEU A 87 -4.24 -11.44 1.63
N LYS A 88 -4.83 -12.36 0.88
CA LYS A 88 -5.43 -13.59 1.39
C LYS A 88 -4.56 -14.73 0.94
N LEU A 89 -3.91 -15.40 1.90
CA LEU A 89 -3.07 -16.55 1.63
C LEU A 89 -3.90 -17.72 1.13
N VAL A 90 -3.21 -18.64 0.46
CA VAL A 90 -3.75 -19.94 0.07
C VAL A 90 -4.34 -20.65 1.29
N GLY A 91 -5.53 -21.23 1.12
CA GLY A 91 -6.15 -22.05 2.16
C GLY A 91 -5.77 -23.52 2.04
N ASN A 92 -5.98 -24.26 3.13
CA ASN A 92 -5.78 -25.70 3.24
C ASN A 92 -4.30 -26.13 3.18
N ASP A 93 -3.97 -27.22 2.49
CA ASP A 93 -2.58 -27.63 2.28
C ASP A 93 -1.84 -26.55 1.49
N SER A 94 -0.67 -26.15 1.95
CA SER A 94 0.17 -25.13 1.29
C SER A 94 1.64 -25.42 1.55
N ALA A 95 1.96 -26.69 1.85
CA ALA A 95 3.30 -27.10 2.22
C ALA A 95 4.28 -26.89 1.04
N GLY A 96 5.22 -25.97 1.18
CA GLY A 96 6.18 -25.65 0.12
C GLY A 96 5.76 -24.53 -0.83
N VAL A 97 4.54 -23.99 -0.67
CA VAL A 97 4.09 -22.79 -1.38
C VAL A 97 4.58 -21.54 -0.67
N VAL A 98 5.16 -20.60 -1.41
CA VAL A 98 5.52 -19.27 -0.90
C VAL A 98 4.71 -18.19 -1.61
N THR A 99 3.94 -17.40 -0.84
CA THR A 99 3.38 -16.11 -1.28
C THR A 99 4.30 -14.98 -0.82
N ALA A 100 5.05 -14.39 -1.75
CA ALA A 100 5.98 -13.31 -1.41
C ALA A 100 5.41 -11.95 -1.82
N TYR A 101 5.44 -10.98 -0.89
CA TYR A 101 5.26 -9.56 -1.16
C TYR A 101 6.54 -8.83 -0.81
N TYR A 102 7.23 -8.29 -1.81
CA TYR A 102 8.56 -7.75 -1.58
C TYR A 102 8.88 -6.56 -2.47
N VAL A 103 9.91 -5.83 -2.06
CA VAL A 103 10.49 -4.74 -2.83
C VAL A 103 11.91 -5.15 -3.22
N PHE A 104 12.26 -5.05 -4.50
CA PHE A 104 13.59 -5.41 -5.02
C PHE A 104 14.19 -4.30 -5.86
N ARG A 105 15.52 -4.20 -5.90
CA ARG A 105 16.19 -3.22 -6.78
C ARG A 105 16.37 -3.83 -8.17
N GLY A 106 15.76 -3.22 -9.19
CA GLY A 106 15.93 -3.67 -10.58
C GLY A 106 17.30 -3.28 -11.15
N GLN A 107 17.90 -4.14 -11.98
CA GLN A 107 19.17 -3.84 -12.66
C GLN A 107 18.94 -3.07 -13.99
N GLY A 108 19.74 -2.03 -14.24
CA GLY A 108 19.66 -1.16 -15.43
C GLY A 108 20.39 0.19 -15.22
N ALA A 109 20.47 1.04 -16.27
CA ALA A 109 21.31 2.25 -16.36
C ALA A 109 21.11 3.32 -15.26
N HIS A 110 20.02 3.23 -14.49
CA HIS A 110 19.87 3.91 -13.20
C HIS A 110 19.97 2.88 -12.08
N GLN A 111 21.18 2.74 -11.54
CA GLN A 111 21.49 1.93 -10.37
C GLN A 111 20.60 2.38 -9.19
N GLY A 112 19.82 1.45 -8.61
CA GLY A 112 19.41 1.58 -7.22
C GLY A 112 17.95 1.88 -6.87
N VAL A 113 16.98 1.73 -7.79
CA VAL A 113 15.56 2.04 -7.47
C VAL A 113 14.73 0.78 -7.13
N PRO A 114 14.15 0.70 -5.93
CA PRO A 114 13.21 -0.36 -5.54
C PRO A 114 11.95 -0.47 -6.43
N GLN A 115 11.50 -1.69 -6.67
CA GLN A 115 10.29 -2.08 -7.40
C GLN A 115 9.50 -3.06 -6.54
N LEU A 116 8.18 -2.93 -6.53
CA LEU A 116 7.32 -3.87 -5.82
C LEU A 116 7.10 -5.09 -6.70
N GLY A 117 7.37 -6.27 -6.16
CA GLY A 117 7.14 -7.55 -6.83
C GLY A 117 6.38 -8.51 -5.91
N GLN A 118 5.53 -9.33 -6.51
CA GLN A 118 5.09 -10.56 -5.89
C GLN A 118 5.53 -11.75 -6.73
N ALA A 119 6.03 -12.78 -6.06
CA ALA A 119 6.36 -14.07 -6.66
C ALA A 119 5.66 -15.16 -5.85
N GLN A 120 4.93 -16.03 -6.53
CA GLN A 120 4.33 -17.21 -5.95
C GLN A 120 5.11 -18.44 -6.45
N GLN A 121 5.68 -19.26 -5.55
CA GLN A 121 6.43 -20.47 -5.94
C GLN A 121 5.87 -21.76 -5.29
N ILE A 122 5.41 -22.66 -6.17
CA ILE A 122 5.12 -24.13 -6.16
C ILE A 122 4.13 -24.76 -5.14
N LEU A 123 2.92 -25.12 -5.63
CA LEU A 123 2.14 -26.38 -5.59
C LEU A 123 0.83 -26.18 -6.41
N PRO A 124 0.30 -27.22 -7.09
CA PRO A 124 -0.91 -27.11 -7.92
C PRO A 124 -2.20 -26.96 -7.11
N ASP A 125 -3.16 -26.21 -7.67
CA ASP A 125 -4.55 -26.01 -7.24
C ASP A 125 -4.81 -25.02 -6.09
N HIS A 126 -3.90 -24.06 -5.91
CA HIS A 126 -3.92 -23.12 -4.79
C HIS A 126 -4.04 -21.67 -5.26
N GLU A 127 -5.12 -20.99 -4.86
CA GLU A 127 -5.43 -19.61 -5.23
C GLU A 127 -5.07 -18.65 -4.07
N ALA A 128 -4.23 -17.66 -4.35
CA ALA A 128 -3.97 -16.53 -3.46
C ALA A 128 -4.70 -15.29 -3.99
N HIS A 129 -5.25 -14.46 -3.09
CA HIS A 129 -5.97 -13.26 -3.50
C HIS A 129 -5.18 -12.03 -3.08
N VAL A 130 -5.04 -11.10 -3.99
CA VAL A 130 -4.32 -9.86 -3.77
C VAL A 130 -5.23 -8.71 -4.13
N ARG A 131 -5.47 -7.80 -3.19
CA ARG A 131 -6.31 -6.62 -3.39
C ARG A 131 -5.54 -5.34 -3.14
N LEU A 132 -5.68 -4.39 -4.07
CA LEU A 132 -5.17 -3.04 -3.89
C LEU A 132 -5.97 -2.32 -2.79
N LEU A 133 -5.27 -1.80 -1.79
CA LEU A 133 -5.88 -0.92 -0.79
C LEU A 133 -5.83 0.54 -1.25
N GLN A 134 -4.75 0.90 -1.94
CA GLN A 134 -4.48 2.23 -2.47
C GLN A 134 -3.68 2.08 -3.77
N ALA A 135 -3.84 3.02 -4.71
CA ALA A 135 -2.91 3.11 -5.83
C ALA A 135 -1.48 3.28 -5.28
N PRO A 136 -0.47 2.64 -5.87
CA PRO A 136 0.90 3.00 -5.54
C PRO A 136 1.08 4.51 -5.79
N PRO A 137 1.92 5.19 -4.99
CA PRO A 137 2.09 6.63 -5.15
C PRO A 137 2.49 6.95 -6.59
N ALA A 138 2.10 8.13 -7.11
CA ALA A 138 2.69 8.65 -8.34
C ALA A 138 4.22 8.66 -8.19
N CYS A 139 4.98 8.44 -9.25
CA CYS A 139 6.46 8.37 -9.22
C CYS A 139 7.03 9.56 -8.45
N ALA A 140 7.27 9.37 -7.16
CA ALA A 140 7.81 10.39 -6.31
C ALA A 140 9.29 10.43 -6.63
N ALA A 141 9.68 11.30 -7.57
CA ALA A 141 11.00 11.89 -7.53
C ALA A 141 11.23 12.36 -6.09
N ALA A 142 12.45 12.19 -5.57
CA ALA A 142 12.87 12.41 -4.19
C ALA A 142 12.59 13.83 -3.67
N THR A 143 11.33 14.19 -3.57
CA THR A 143 10.83 15.46 -3.12
C THR A 143 10.43 15.24 -1.67
N GLY A 144 11.10 15.92 -0.74
CA GLY A 144 10.87 15.79 0.70
C GLY A 144 9.49 16.26 1.18
N ASN A 145 8.53 16.41 0.27
CA ASN A 145 7.18 16.91 0.52
C ASN A 145 6.20 15.78 0.84
N SER A 146 6.59 14.52 0.69
CA SER A 146 5.75 13.38 1.06
C SER A 146 5.55 13.29 2.57
N TRP A 147 4.37 12.84 3.01
CA TRP A 147 4.06 12.72 4.45
C TRP A 147 5.03 11.78 5.19
N TRP A 148 5.47 10.70 4.53
CA TRP A 148 6.42 9.73 5.09
C TRP A 148 7.84 10.29 5.23
N ALA A 149 8.12 11.46 4.66
CA ALA A 149 9.39 12.16 4.82
C ALA A 149 9.38 13.20 5.96
N GLN A 150 8.25 13.37 6.66
CA GLN A 150 8.08 14.37 7.71
C GLN A 150 8.50 13.84 9.10
N PRO A 151 8.86 14.73 10.06
CA PRO A 151 9.31 14.35 11.40
C PRO A 151 8.48 13.28 12.13
N PRO A 152 7.13 13.29 12.05
CA PRO A 152 6.32 12.25 12.69
C PRO A 152 6.55 10.83 12.15
N ALA A 153 7.10 10.69 10.95
CA ALA A 153 7.35 9.40 10.30
C ALA A 153 8.82 8.93 10.41
N TRP A 154 9.71 9.72 11.04
CA TRP A 154 11.14 9.39 11.15
C TRP A 154 11.44 8.30 12.18
N ALA A 155 10.54 8.09 13.14
CA ALA A 155 10.69 7.06 14.16
C ALA A 155 9.33 6.53 14.58
N LEU A 156 9.30 5.30 15.07
CA LEU A 156 8.11 4.73 15.69
C LEU A 156 7.75 5.50 16.96
N ASP A 157 6.46 5.70 17.19
CA ASP A 157 5.94 6.20 18.47
C ASP A 157 6.03 5.13 19.57
N ASP A 158 5.80 5.51 20.83
CA ASP A 158 5.91 4.61 21.97
C ASP A 158 4.92 3.43 21.93
N GLY A 159 3.74 3.64 21.34
CA GLY A 159 2.74 2.59 21.14
C GLY A 159 3.23 1.56 20.13
N GLN A 160 3.64 2.01 18.95
CA GLN A 160 4.20 1.18 17.89
C GLN A 160 5.43 0.39 18.36
N ARG A 161 6.29 0.99 19.19
CA ARG A 161 7.43 0.29 19.80
C ARG A 161 7.00 -0.79 20.77
N ARG A 162 5.97 -0.54 21.61
CA ARG A 162 5.41 -1.56 22.52
C ARG A 162 4.82 -2.74 21.74
N ASP A 163 4.06 -2.46 20.68
CA ASP A 163 3.45 -3.50 19.84
C ASP A 163 4.52 -4.34 19.11
N SER A 164 5.53 -3.68 18.52
CA SER A 164 6.67 -4.36 17.89
C SER A 164 7.46 -5.22 18.90
N GLY A 165 7.65 -4.73 20.12
CA GLY A 165 8.27 -5.46 21.23
C GLY A 165 7.46 -6.68 21.64
N TRP A 166 6.12 -6.57 21.71
CA TRP A 166 5.24 -7.69 22.02
C TRP A 166 5.31 -8.79 20.95
N VAL A 167 5.26 -8.43 19.66
CA VAL A 167 5.42 -9.39 18.55
C VAL A 167 6.76 -10.10 18.65
N SER A 168 7.84 -9.33 18.89
CA SER A 168 9.20 -9.87 19.03
C SER A 168 9.33 -10.90 20.15
N ARG A 169 8.54 -10.79 21.23
CA ARG A 169 8.59 -11.72 22.38
C ARG A 169 7.67 -12.92 22.25
N ASN A 170 6.53 -12.78 21.56
CA ASN A 170 5.46 -13.78 21.61
C ASN A 170 5.27 -14.56 20.30
N LEU A 171 5.66 -13.99 19.15
CA LEU A 171 5.35 -14.55 17.83
C LEU A 171 6.59 -14.87 16.98
N VAL A 172 7.76 -14.32 17.32
CA VAL A 172 9.00 -14.56 16.57
C VAL A 172 9.58 -15.93 16.95
N ILE A 173 9.64 -16.83 15.96
CA ILE A 173 10.22 -18.18 16.11
C ILE A 173 11.66 -18.28 15.60
N TYR A 174 12.10 -17.32 14.79
CA TYR A 174 13.46 -17.24 14.25
C TYR A 174 13.87 -15.79 14.10
N ASP A 175 15.09 -15.48 14.51
CA ASP A 175 15.64 -14.14 14.50
C ASP A 175 17.14 -14.19 14.22
N TYR A 176 17.57 -13.55 13.14
CA TYR A 176 18.98 -13.60 12.73
C TYR A 176 19.91 -12.85 13.69
N CYS A 177 19.40 -11.86 14.45
CA CYS A 177 20.21 -11.15 15.44
C CYS A 177 20.57 -12.04 16.65
N ASP A 178 19.71 -13.02 16.95
CA ASP A 178 19.91 -13.96 18.07
C ASP A 178 20.59 -15.28 17.59
N ASP A 179 20.69 -15.53 16.27
CA ASP A 179 21.38 -16.68 15.68
C ASP A 179 22.91 -16.52 15.72
N ARG A 180 23.50 -16.86 16.87
CA ARG A 180 24.96 -16.81 17.08
C ARG A 180 25.73 -17.91 16.35
N LYS A 181 25.05 -18.96 15.89
CA LYS A 181 25.68 -20.01 15.09
C LYS A 181 25.98 -19.50 13.69
N ARG A 182 25.02 -18.80 13.09
CA ARG A 182 25.17 -18.20 11.76
C ARG A 182 25.92 -16.87 11.81
N PHE A 183 25.69 -16.07 12.84
CA PHE A 183 26.32 -14.75 13.03
C PHE A 183 27.11 -14.69 14.35
N PRO A 184 28.35 -15.21 14.38
CA PRO A 184 29.21 -15.11 15.56
C PRO A 184 29.48 -13.66 15.95
N THR A 185 29.66 -12.77 14.97
CA THR A 185 29.67 -11.32 15.13
C THR A 185 28.30 -10.78 14.78
N VAL A 186 27.65 -10.11 15.74
CA VAL A 186 26.29 -9.59 15.55
C VAL A 186 26.35 -8.38 14.61
N PRO A 187 25.45 -8.32 13.60
CA PRO A 187 25.30 -7.14 12.76
C PRO A 187 24.97 -5.87 13.56
N GLU A 188 25.50 -4.73 13.13
CA GLU A 188 25.41 -3.46 13.89
C GLU A 188 23.97 -2.95 14.03
N GLU A 189 23.11 -3.22 13.05
CA GLU A 189 21.71 -2.82 13.04
C GLU A 189 20.91 -3.48 14.15
N CYS A 190 21.35 -4.66 14.62
CA CYS A 190 20.70 -5.35 15.73
C CYS A 190 20.76 -4.55 17.03
N ALA A 191 21.72 -3.62 17.19
CA ALA A 191 21.81 -2.73 18.34
C ALA A 191 20.67 -1.69 18.38
N LEU A 192 20.05 -1.39 17.24
CA LEU A 192 18.93 -0.45 17.14
C LEU A 192 17.61 -1.06 17.64
N ARG A 193 17.58 -2.36 17.93
CA ARG A 193 16.41 -3.03 18.48
C ARG A 193 16.26 -2.70 19.95
N THR A 194 15.45 -1.69 20.25
CA THR A 194 14.96 -1.49 21.62
C THR A 194 14.01 -2.65 21.96
N LYS A 195 14.52 -3.72 22.58
CA LYS A 195 13.68 -4.72 23.26
C LYS A 195 13.09 -4.00 24.49
N THR A 196 11.99 -3.25 24.31
CA THR A 196 11.27 -2.61 25.42
C THR A 196 10.81 -3.73 26.35
N SER A 197 11.38 -3.77 27.56
CA SER A 197 11.06 -4.75 28.61
C SER A 197 9.59 -4.73 28.99
#